data_AF-A0A9D1UVK2-F1
#
_entry.id   AF-A0A9D1UVK2-F1
#
_cell.length_a   1.000
_cell.length_b   1.000
_cell.length_c   1.000
_cell.angle_alpha   90.00
_cell.angle_beta   90.00
_cell.angle_gamma   90.00
#
_symmetry.space_group_name_H-M   'P 1'
#
loop_
_entity.id
_entity.type
_entity.pdbx_description
1 polymer ?
#
loop_
_entity_poly.entity_id
_entity_poly.type
_entity_poly.pdbx_seq_one_letter_code
_entity_poly.pdbx_strand_id
1 'polypeptide(L)' 'MATSKSQLKANAKWKNKNKDKQRKYQYRSYAKSFIRNMADENDLDELSTLIENRRKELK' A
#
# COMPACT_ATOMS: atom_id res chain seq x y z
N MET A 1 26.02 0.03 3.61
CA MET A 1 26.11 1.46 3.25
C MET A 1 25.07 2.23 4.08
N ALA A 2 25.48 2.97 5.10
CA ALA A 2 24.56 3.77 5.91
C ALA A 2 24.16 5.04 5.14
N THR A 3 22.86 5.35 5.09
CA THR A 3 22.34 6.55 4.44
C THR A 3 22.86 7.79 5.17
N SER A 4 23.55 8.68 4.45
CA SER A 4 24.07 9.93 5.02
C SER A 4 22.95 10.82 5.54
N LYS A 5 23.23 11.61 6.58
CA LYS A 5 22.27 12.57 7.16
C LYS A 5 21.66 13.50 6.10
N SER A 6 22.44 13.85 5.06
CA SER A 6 21.99 14.66 3.93
C SER A 6 20.97 13.92 3.04
N GLN A 7 21.20 12.63 2.80
CA GLN A 7 20.29 11.77 2.03
C GLN A 7 18.98 11.53 2.80
N LEU A 8 19.05 11.37 4.14
CA LEU A 8 17.86 11.27 4.98
C LEU A 8 16.97 12.52 4.90
N LYS A 9 17.57 13.72 4.95
CA LYS A 9 16.84 15.00 4.80
C LYS A 9 16.20 15.13 3.41
N ALA A 10 16.92 14.76 2.36
CA ALA A 10 16.39 14.77 0.99
C ALA A 10 15.22 13.79 0.83
N ASN A 11 15.36 12.57 1.35
CA ASN A 11 14.30 11.56 1.35
C ASN A 11 13.08 12.01 2.16
N ALA A 12 13.28 12.67 3.31
CA ALA A 12 12.19 13.23 4.11
C ALA A 12 11.41 14.31 3.35
N LYS A 13 12.11 15.22 2.65
CA LYS A 13 11.49 16.27 1.82
C LYS A 13 10.68 15.67 0.67
N TRP A 14 11.24 14.66 -0.01
CA TRP A 14 10.56 13.98 -1.10
C TRP A 14 9.34 13.18 -0.61
N LYS A 15 9.47 12.45 0.51
CA LYS A 15 8.35 11.75 1.15
C LYS A 15 7.24 12.71 1.54
N ASN A 16 7.57 13.87 2.12
CA ASN A 16 6.59 14.88 2.50
C ASN A 16 5.81 15.41 1.29
N LYS A 17 6.48 15.62 0.15
CA LYS A 17 5.85 16.07 -1.10
C LYS A 17 5.02 14.97 -1.78
N ASN A 18 5.33 13.69 -1.54
CA ASN A 18 4.69 12.55 -2.20
C ASN A 18 3.93 11.65 -1.21
N LYS A 19 3.39 12.23 -0.13
CA LYS A 19 2.68 11.50 0.93
C LYS A 19 1.57 10.60 0.38
N ASP A 20 0.75 11.10 -0.54
CA ASP A 20 -0.38 10.33 -1.07
C ASP A 20 0.05 9.14 -1.94
N LYS A 21 1.09 9.33 -2.76
CA LYS A 21 1.68 8.24 -3.54
C LYS A 21 2.30 7.18 -2.61
N GLN A 22 2.99 7.63 -1.57
CA GLN A 22 3.59 6.73 -0.59
C GLN A 22 2.53 5.93 0.17
N ARG A 23 1.44 6.58 0.61
CA ARG A 23 0.29 5.91 1.22
C ARG A 23 -0.25 4.83 0.31
N LYS A 24 -0.51 5.13 -0.97
CA LYS A 24 -0.99 4.13 -1.95
C LYS A 24 -0.06 2.93 -2.03
N TYR A 25 1.25 3.14 -2.07
CA TYR A 25 2.22 2.04 -2.11
C TYR A 25 2.24 1.21 -0.83
N GLN A 26 2.17 1.86 0.34
CA GLN A 26 2.11 1.19 1.64
C GLN A 26 0.86 0.33 1.75
N TYR A 27 -0.32 0.90 1.49
CA TYR A 27 -1.58 0.14 1.53
C TYR A 27 -1.58 -1.03 0.54
N ARG A 28 -1.05 -0.82 -0.68
CA ARG A 28 -0.89 -1.93 -1.65
C ARG A 28 0.02 -3.03 -1.12
N SER A 29 1.12 -2.68 -0.46
CA SER A 29 2.05 -3.66 0.10
C SER A 29 1.43 -4.42 1.26
N TYR A 30 0.70 -3.72 2.13
CA TYR A 30 0.01 -4.33 3.26
C TYR A 30 -1.10 -5.26 2.81
N ALA A 31 -1.92 -4.85 1.85
CA ALA A 31 -2.95 -5.72 1.27
C ALA A 31 -2.34 -7.00 0.67
N LYS A 32 -1.23 -6.88 -0.08
CA LYS A 32 -0.53 -8.07 -0.61
C LYS A 32 0.00 -8.98 0.49
N SER A 33 0.57 -8.43 1.56
CA SER A 33 1.11 -9.21 2.67
C SER A 33 0.00 -9.91 3.44
N PHE A 34 -1.12 -9.22 3.66
CA PHE A 34 -2.28 -9.73 4.35
C PHE A 34 -2.87 -10.93 3.58
N ILE A 35 -3.21 -10.73 2.31
CA ILE A 35 -3.74 -11.78 1.43
C ILE A 35 -2.80 -13.00 1.34
N ARG A 36 -1.48 -12.78 1.33
CA ARG A 36 -0.52 -13.88 1.16
C ARG A 36 -0.27 -14.69 2.42
N ASN A 37 -0.24 -14.03 3.58
CA ASN A 37 0.36 -14.61 4.78
C ASN A 37 -0.60 -14.66 6.00
N MET A 38 -1.71 -13.95 5.97
CA MET A 38 -2.57 -13.77 7.16
C MET A 38 -4.05 -14.07 6.90
N ALA A 39 -4.54 -13.80 5.69
CA ALA A 39 -5.96 -13.92 5.36
C ALA A 39 -6.45 -15.37 5.46
N ASP A 40 -7.62 -15.55 6.06
CA ASP A 40 -8.37 -16.80 6.01
C ASP A 40 -9.31 -16.87 4.78
N GLU A 41 -10.03 -17.98 4.60
CA GLU A 41 -10.90 -18.17 3.44
C GLU A 41 -12.04 -17.13 3.38
N ASN A 42 -12.59 -16.74 4.54
CA ASN A 42 -13.63 -15.73 4.62
C ASN A 42 -13.10 -14.32 4.26
N ASP A 43 -11.90 -13.97 4.76
CA ASP A 43 -11.21 -12.73 4.42
C ASP A 43 -10.98 -12.64 2.90
N LEU A 44 -10.59 -13.74 2.25
CA LEU A 44 -10.36 -13.77 0.82
C LEU A 44 -11.66 -13.56 0.02
N ASP A 45 -12.77 -14.14 0.46
CA ASP A 45 -14.08 -13.96 -0.17
C ASP A 45 -14.61 -12.52 -0.02
N GLU A 46 -14.47 -11.94 1.17
CA GLU A 46 -14.85 -10.54 1.42
C GLU A 46 -14.02 -9.59 0.56
N LEU A 47 -12.69 -9.77 0.55
CA LEU A 47 -11.78 -8.95 -0.25
C LEU A 47 -12.06 -9.08 -1.75
N SER A 48 -12.44 -10.28 -2.23
CA SER A 48 -12.81 -10.51 -3.62
C SER A 48 -14.07 -9.72 -3.98
N THR A 49 -15.10 -9.76 -3.13
CA THR A 49 -16.34 -8.99 -3.29
C THR A 49 -16.08 -7.48 -3.34
N LEU A 50 -15.22 -6.98 -2.44
CA LEU A 50 -14.82 -5.57 -2.42
C LEU A 50 -14.09 -5.15 -3.72
N ILE A 51 -13.22 -6.02 -4.26
CA ILE A 51 -12.53 -5.77 -5.53
C ILE A 51 -13.52 -5.71 -6.68
N GLU A 52 -14.51 -6.60 -6.74
CA GLU A 52 -15.53 -6.60 -7.78
C GLU A 52 -16.38 -5.33 -7.75
N ASN A 53 -16.85 -4.92 -6.58
CA ASN A 53 -17.63 -3.70 -6.42
C ASN A 53 -16.83 -2.48 -6.85
N ARG A 54 -15.56 -2.38 -6.44
CA ARG A 54 -14.69 -1.26 -6.84
C ARG A 54 -14.45 -1.22 -8.35
N ARG A 55 -14.34 -2.38 -9.02
CA ARG A 55 -14.21 -2.44 -10.49
C ARG A 55 -15.48 -1.98 -11.20
N LYS A 56 -16.66 -2.26 -10.64
CA LYS A 56 -17.93 -1.78 -11.18
C LYS A 56 -18.06 -0.26 -11.10
N GLU A 57 -17.66 0.35 -9.99
CA GLU A 57 -17.67 1.82 -9.82
C GLU A 57 -16.68 2.56 -10.72
N LEU A 58 -15.63 1.89 -11.18
CA LEU A 58 -14.60 2.47 -12.05
C LEU A 58 -14.93 2.33 -13.54
N LYS A 59 -16.02 1.62 -13.87
CA LYS A 59 -16.51 1.39 -15.24
C LYS A 59 -17.50 2.48 -15.61
#